data_AF-A0A8H7KHP2-F1
#
_entry.id   AF-A0A8H7KHP2-F1
#
_cell.length_a   1.000
_cell.length_b   1.000
_cell.length_c   1.000
_cell.angle_alpha   90.00
_cell.angle_beta   90.00
_cell.angle_gamma   90.00
#
_symmetry.space_group_name_H-M   'P 1'
#
loop_
_entity.id
_entity.type
_entity.pdbx_description
1 polymer ?
#
loop_
_entity_poly.entity_id
_entity_poly.type
_entity_poly.pdbx_seq_one_letter_code
_entity_poly.pdbx_strand_id
1 'polypeptide(L)'
;MHQPLIRFIGRRKWPSTAGPPHPHPAASPEFRNHFAQFLKKRETVPERETVSASSPHSQFWEAPSRFWKPRVRQLEDAEMDAIMSGGASSYGRH
;
A
#
# COMPACT_ATOMS: atom_id res chain seq x y z
N MET A 1 36.20 25.07 -30.80
CA MET A 1 34.79 25.08 -30.37
C MET A 1 34.34 23.63 -30.29
N HIS A 2 34.03 23.12 -29.09
CA HIS A 2 33.63 21.72 -28.90
C HIS A 2 32.14 21.64 -28.56
N GLN A 3 31.43 20.73 -29.23
CA GLN A 3 30.02 20.46 -28.96
C GLN A 3 29.90 19.48 -27.79
N PRO A 4 29.01 19.70 -26.81
CA PRO A 4 28.84 18.80 -25.68
C PRO A 4 28.17 17.49 -26.11
N LEU A 5 28.68 16.37 -25.58
CA LEU A 5 28.20 15.00 -25.86
C LEU A 5 26.84 14.69 -25.22
N ILE A 6 26.44 15.44 -24.19
CA ILE A 6 25.18 15.22 -23.48
C ILE A 6 24.16 16.26 -23.94
N ARG A 7 23.02 15.78 -24.43
CA ARG A 7 21.87 16.60 -24.81
C ARG A 7 20.73 16.27 -23.85
N PHE A 8 20.27 17.27 -23.11
CA PHE A 8 19.09 17.09 -22.27
C PHE A 8 17.86 16.90 -23.18
N ILE A 9 17.30 15.70 -23.15
CA ILE A 9 15.93 15.47 -23.62
C ILE A 9 15.04 16.43 -22.83
N GLY A 10 14.27 17.27 -23.54
CA GLY A 10 13.42 18.30 -22.92
C GLY A 10 12.38 17.73 -21.95
N ARG A 11 11.43 18.56 -21.50
CA ARG A 11 10.41 18.16 -20.51
C ARG A 11 9.66 16.91 -20.99
N ARG A 12 9.85 15.79 -20.29
CA ARG A 12 9.11 14.54 -20.52
C ARG A 12 7.63 14.83 -20.33
N LYS A 13 6.83 14.72 -21.40
CA LYS A 13 5.37 14.78 -21.34
C LYS A 13 4.87 13.38 -20.97
N TRP A 14 4.50 13.20 -19.71
CA TRP A 14 3.76 12.01 -19.32
C TRP A 14 2.33 12.12 -19.87
N PRO A 15 1.74 11.03 -20.39
CA PRO A 15 0.32 11.04 -20.74
C PRO A 15 -0.48 11.38 -19.48
N SER A 16 -1.29 12.44 -19.52
CA SER A 16 -2.12 12.85 -18.39
C SER A 16 -3.25 11.86 -18.10
N THR A 17 -3.61 11.04 -19.09
CA THR A 17 -4.60 9.98 -18.93
C THR A 17 -3.93 8.72 -18.42
N ALA A 18 -4.34 8.26 -17.25
CA ALA A 18 -3.95 6.95 -16.74
C ALA A 18 -4.36 5.86 -17.74
N GLY A 19 -3.49 4.88 -17.95
CA GLY A 19 -3.79 3.73 -18.80
C GLY A 19 -4.98 2.91 -18.25
N PRO A 20 -5.53 1.99 -19.06
CA PRO A 20 -6.58 1.10 -18.58
C PRO A 20 -6.06 0.30 -17.38
N PRO A 21 -6.89 -0.04 -16.38
CA PRO A 21 -6.48 -0.94 -15.32
C PRO A 21 -6.25 -2.35 -15.88
N HIS A 22 -5.21 -3.04 -15.39
CA HIS A 22 -4.84 -4.39 -15.85
C HIS A 22 -4.54 -5.31 -14.66
N PRO A 23 -4.83 -6.62 -14.75
CA PRO A 23 -4.39 -7.57 -13.73
C PRO A 23 -2.85 -7.70 -13.76
N HIS A 24 -2.25 -7.83 -12.57
CA HIS A 24 -0.79 -7.97 -12.45
C HIS A 24 -0.31 -9.30 -13.07
N PRO A 25 0.83 -9.34 -13.80
CA PRO A 25 1.33 -10.56 -14.42
C PRO A 25 1.72 -11.66 -13.43
N ALA A 26 1.93 -11.33 -12.15
CA ALA A 26 2.15 -12.29 -11.07
C ALA A 26 0.90 -12.54 -10.21
N ALA A 27 -0.27 -12.00 -10.58
CA ALA A 27 -1.51 -12.30 -9.87
C ALA A 27 -1.86 -13.79 -10.01
N SER A 28 -2.49 -14.36 -8.98
CA SER A 28 -3.02 -15.73 -9.04
C SER A 28 -4.00 -15.87 -10.21
N PRO A 29 -4.18 -17.08 -10.77
CA PRO A 29 -5.06 -17.29 -11.91
C PRO A 29 -6.51 -16.87 -11.62
N GLU A 30 -6.98 -17.03 -10.38
CA GLU A 30 -8.32 -16.59 -9.97
C GLU A 30 -8.50 -15.07 -10.12
N PHE A 31 -7.54 -14.27 -9.65
CA PHE A 31 -7.64 -12.80 -9.75
C PHE A 31 -7.61 -12.30 -11.20
N ARG A 32 -6.93 -13.01 -12.11
CA ARG A 32 -6.94 -12.65 -13.55
C ARG A 32 -8.33 -12.86 -14.15
N ASN A 33 -8.98 -13.97 -13.82
CA ASN A 33 -10.28 -14.34 -14.37
C ASN A 33 -11.41 -13.43 -13.87
N HIS A 34 -11.33 -12.97 -12.61
CA HIS A 34 -12.36 -12.14 -11.99
C HIS A 34 -12.09 -10.62 -12.06
N PHE A 35 -10.99 -10.18 -12.71
CA PHE A 35 -10.59 -8.77 -12.74
C PHE A 35 -11.67 -7.84 -13.32
N ALA A 36 -12.36 -8.27 -14.39
CA ALA A 36 -13.42 -7.47 -15.00
C ALA A 36 -14.64 -7.30 -14.07
N GLN A 37 -14.95 -8.32 -13.26
CA GLN A 37 -16.03 -8.25 -12.27
C GLN A 37 -15.65 -7.31 -11.13
N PHE A 38 -14.38 -7.31 -10.72
CA PHE A 38 -13.84 -6.37 -9.75
C PHE A 38 -13.97 -4.92 -10.21
N LEU A 39 -13.64 -4.61 -11.48
CA LEU A 39 -13.81 -3.26 -12.03
C LEU A 39 -15.26 -2.81 -12.01
N LYS A 40 -16.20 -3.66 -12.45
CA LYS A 40 -17.64 -3.36 -12.40
C LYS A 40 -18.12 -3.13 -10.98
N LYS A 41 -17.66 -3.93 -10.02
CA LYS A 41 -18.00 -3.77 -8.60
C LYS A 41 -17.45 -2.46 -8.04
N ARG A 42 -16.28 -2.00 -8.51
CA ARG A 42 -15.68 -0.72 -8.09
C ARG A 42 -16.48 0.50 -8.57
N GLU A 43 -17.17 0.38 -9.70
CA GLU A 43 -18.02 1.45 -10.27
C GLU A 43 -19.41 1.48 -9.64
N THR A 44 -19.97 0.31 -9.31
CA THR A 44 -21.33 0.21 -8.75
C THR A 44 -21.39 0.36 -7.24
N VAL A 45 -20.26 0.17 -6.56
CA VAL A 45 -20.12 0.51 -5.14
C VAL A 45 -19.80 2.00 -5.07
N PRO A 46 -20.67 2.85 -4.46
CA PRO A 46 -20.24 4.21 -4.14
C PRO A 46 -18.97 4.08 -3.32
N GLU A 47 -17.93 4.80 -3.73
CA GLU A 47 -16.61 4.87 -3.08
C GLU A 47 -16.76 4.57 -1.59
N ARG A 48 -16.49 3.32 -1.20
CA ARG A 48 -16.35 3.02 0.21
C ARG A 48 -15.00 3.62 0.52
N GLU A 49 -15.04 4.89 0.92
CA GLU A 49 -13.97 5.55 1.65
C GLU A 49 -13.32 4.48 2.49
N THR A 50 -12.04 4.23 2.21
CA THR A 50 -11.17 3.36 2.99
C THR A 50 -11.54 3.53 4.44
N VAL A 51 -12.25 2.55 5.01
CA VAL A 51 -12.88 2.58 6.33
C VAL A 51 -12.36 3.71 7.21
N SER A 52 -12.95 4.90 7.03
CA SER A 52 -13.03 5.90 8.09
C SER A 52 -13.93 5.21 9.10
N ALA A 53 -13.33 4.44 9.99
CA ALA A 53 -14.00 3.79 11.10
C ALA A 53 -14.49 4.89 12.04
N SER A 54 -15.48 5.69 11.60
CA SER A 54 -15.99 6.89 12.26
C SER A 54 -14.94 7.60 13.12
N SER A 55 -13.72 7.76 12.60
CA SER A 55 -12.69 8.43 13.37
C SER A 55 -13.07 9.89 13.34
N PRO A 56 -13.25 10.57 14.47
CA PRO A 56 -13.56 12.00 14.49
C PRO A 56 -12.40 12.87 13.97
N HIS A 57 -11.42 12.25 13.31
CA HIS A 57 -10.15 12.82 12.88
C HIS A 57 -9.98 12.53 11.39
N SER A 58 -9.64 13.57 10.63
CA SER A 58 -9.40 13.51 9.19
C SER A 58 -8.00 12.98 8.90
N GLN A 59 -7.04 13.35 9.75
CA GLN A 59 -5.64 12.97 9.61
C GLN A 59 -5.17 12.15 10.81
N PHE A 60 -4.30 11.18 10.57
CA PHE A 60 -3.78 10.28 11.61
C PHE A 60 -3.16 11.03 12.81
N TRP A 61 -2.46 12.14 12.56
CA TRP A 61 -1.83 12.95 13.61
C TRP A 61 -2.79 13.80 14.42
N GLU A 62 -4.04 13.96 14.00
CA GLU A 62 -5.10 14.58 14.80
C GLU A 62 -5.63 13.63 15.88
N ALA A 63 -5.36 12.32 15.75
CA ALA A 63 -5.80 11.33 16.73
C ALA A 63 -5.09 11.52 18.09
N PRO A 64 -5.79 11.22 19.21
CA PRO A 64 -5.23 11.31 20.55
C PRO A 64 -3.90 10.58 20.69
N SER A 65 -2.98 11.14 21.48
CA SER A 65 -1.61 10.66 21.58
C SER A 65 -1.46 9.21 22.05
N ARG A 66 -2.50 8.61 22.64
CA ARG A 66 -2.52 7.17 22.98
C ARG A 66 -2.37 6.25 21.77
N PHE A 67 -2.69 6.73 20.56
CA PHE A 67 -2.64 5.92 19.34
C PHE A 67 -1.28 5.93 18.64
N TRP A 68 -0.41 6.89 18.96
CA TRP A 68 0.92 7.04 18.34
C TRP A 68 2.07 7.19 19.34
N LYS A 69 1.76 7.32 20.64
CA LYS A 69 2.72 7.13 21.73
C LYS A 69 2.48 5.74 22.32
N PRO A 70 3.26 4.72 21.91
CA PRO A 70 3.04 3.37 22.39
C PRO A 70 3.24 3.32 23.91
N ARG A 71 2.35 2.60 24.60
CA ARG A 71 2.41 2.42 26.06
C ARG A 71 3.70 1.70 26.47
N VAL A 72 4.16 0.79 25.62
CA VAL A 72 5.40 0.04 25.76
C VAL A 72 6.37 0.56 24.71
N ARG A 73 7.49 1.14 25.16
CA ARG A 73 8.54 1.66 24.26
C ARG A 73 9.63 0.63 23.96
N GLN A 74 9.67 -0.45 24.71
CA GLN A 74 10.68 -1.50 24.61
C GLN A 74 9.96 -2.79 24.26
N LEU A 75 10.12 -3.27 23.02
CA LEU A 75 9.70 -4.60 22.63
C LEU A 75 10.72 -5.61 23.18
N GLU A 76 10.26 -6.75 23.67
CA GLU A 76 11.15 -7.85 24.03
C GLU A 76 11.68 -8.54 22.76
N ASP A 77 12.86 -9.15 22.84
CA ASP A 77 13.50 -9.80 21.69
C ASP A 77 12.60 -10.88 21.05
N ALA A 78 11.86 -11.63 21.87
CA ALA A 78 10.90 -12.62 21.39
C ALA A 78 9.74 -11.99 20.59
N GLU A 79 9.30 -10.80 20.97
CA GLU A 79 8.27 -10.05 20.24
C GLU A 79 8.84 -9.50 18.93
N MET A 80 10.07 -8.98 18.95
CA MET A 80 10.76 -8.53 17.74
C MET A 80 10.94 -9.68 16.76
N ASP A 81 11.39 -10.85 17.23
CA ASP A 81 11.53 -12.05 16.40
C ASP A 81 10.19 -12.50 15.84
N ALA A 82 9.12 -12.47 16.63
CA ALA A 82 7.79 -12.79 16.15
C ALA A 82 7.33 -11.82 15.04
N ILE A 83 7.60 -10.52 15.17
CA ILE A 83 7.26 -9.51 14.16
C ILE A 83 8.11 -9.72 12.88
N MET A 84 9.42 -9.88 13.03
CA MET A 84 10.36 -10.04 11.91
C MET A 84 10.16 -11.35 11.16
N SER A 85 9.73 -12.39 11.87
CA SER A 85 9.34 -13.69 11.32
C SER A 85 7.94 -13.67 10.69
N GLY A 86 7.19 -12.57 10.82
CA GLY A 86 5.79 -12.50 10.36
C GLY A 86 4.85 -13.43 11.11
N GLY A 87 5.16 -13.75 12.37
CA GLY A 87 4.42 -14.66 13.25
C GLY A 87 4.82 -16.14 13.14
N ALA A 88 5.71 -16.51 12.21
CA ALA A 88 6.06 -17.91 11.97
C ALA A 88 6.88 -18.55 13.10
N SER A 89 7.67 -17.77 13.85
CA SER A 89 8.49 -18.27 14.97
C SER A 89 7.68 -18.73 16.20
N SER A 90 6.40 -18.31 16.31
CA SER A 90 5.57 -18.63 17.49
C SER A 90 5.01 -20.07 17.51
N TYR A 91 5.05 -20.79 16.37
CA TYR A 91 4.54 -22.14 16.21
C TYR A 91 5.67 -23.14 15.93
N GLY A 92 6.54 -23.33 16.92
CA GLY A 92 7.62 -24.30 16.86
C GLY A 92 7.96 -24.82 18.26
N ARG A 93 6.99 -25.45 18.93
CA ARG A 93 7.22 -26.14 20.21
C ARG A 93 6.82 -27.61 20.08
N HIS A 94 7.82 -28.47 19.96
CA HIS A 94 7.96 -29.65 20.81
C HIS A 94 9.42 -30.06 20.91
#